data_AF-G8BTK6-F1
#
_entry.id   AF-G8BTK6-F1
#
_cell.length_a   1.000
_cell.length_b   1.000
_cell.length_c   1.000
_cell.angle_alpha   90.00
_cell.angle_beta   90.00
_cell.angle_gamma   90.00
#
_symmetry.space_group_name_H-M   'P 1'
#
loop_
_entity.id
_entity.type
_entity.pdbx_description
1 polymer ?
#
loop_
_entity_poly.entity_id
_entity_poly.type
_entity_poly.pdbx_seq_one_letter_code
_entity_poly.pdbx_strand_id
1 'polypeptide(L)'
;MSAQQNGIVTLLKAEKEAQEIVSEARKYRQEKLKQAKIDAANEINNYKATKDNELKEFEQKNGNNVAALESESAEEIKKELDEVKKLSKEKEGTVVDLLVKAITQPVSEMHVNAA
;
A
#
# COMPACT_ATOMS: atom_id res chain seq x y z
N MET A 1 7.52 84.34 13.47
CA MET A 1 8.42 83.20 13.73
C MET A 1 7.71 81.93 14.25
N SER A 2 6.43 81.96 14.63
CA SER A 2 5.70 80.79 15.15
C SER A 2 5.19 79.81 14.07
N ALA A 3 4.79 80.30 12.89
CA ALA A 3 4.25 79.46 11.82
C ALA A 3 5.29 78.48 11.22
N GLN A 4 6.56 78.89 11.14
CA GLN A 4 7.66 78.04 10.66
C GLN A 4 7.94 76.86 11.59
N GLN A 5 7.83 77.07 12.90
CA GLN A 5 8.10 76.05 13.93
C GLN A 5 6.99 74.99 13.95
N ASN A 6 5.73 75.39 13.74
CA ASN A 6 4.58 74.47 13.68
C ASN A 6 4.63 73.54 12.45
N GLY A 7 5.10 74.03 11.30
CA GLY A 7 5.26 73.23 10.09
C GLY A 7 6.33 72.14 10.20
N ILE A 8 7.45 72.44 10.87
CA ILE A 8 8.51 71.46 11.12
C ILE A 8 8.02 70.33 12.02
N VAL A 9 7.24 70.64 13.06
CA VAL A 9 6.68 69.62 13.98
C VAL A 9 5.69 68.70 13.25
N THR A 10 4.91 69.24 12.31
CA THR A 10 3.99 68.41 11.50
C THR A 10 4.75 67.48 10.56
N LEU A 11 5.83 67.96 9.92
CA LEU A 11 6.69 67.13 9.07
C LEU A 11 7.40 66.02 9.86
N LEU A 12 7.92 66.33 11.05
CA LEU A 12 8.54 65.31 11.92
C LEU A 12 7.55 64.26 12.40
N LYS A 13 6.29 64.64 12.64
CA LYS A 13 5.24 63.68 12.98
C LYS A 13 4.90 62.78 11.78
N ALA A 14 4.76 63.36 10.59
CA ALA A 14 4.53 62.60 9.36
C ALA A 14 5.71 61.66 9.04
N GLU A 15 6.95 62.06 9.31
CA GLU A 15 8.13 61.21 9.14
C GLU A 15 8.09 59.99 10.07
N LYS A 16 7.73 60.19 11.34
CA LYS A 16 7.57 59.08 12.29
C LYS A 16 6.46 58.11 11.87
N GLU A 17 5.30 58.63 11.50
CA GLU A 17 4.17 57.81 11.03
C GLU A 17 4.57 57.01 9.77
N ALA A 18 5.29 57.62 8.83
CA ALA A 18 5.80 56.91 7.64
C ALA A 18 6.81 55.81 8.00
N GLN A 19 7.72 56.08 8.95
CA GLN A 19 8.68 55.07 9.44
C GLN A 19 7.97 53.90 10.14
N GLU A 20 6.94 54.19 10.94
CA GLU A 20 6.12 53.18 11.62
C GLU A 20 5.39 52.30 10.59
N ILE A 21 4.73 52.88 9.60
CA ILE A 21 4.05 52.14 8.52
C ILE A 21 5.02 51.19 7.80
N VAL A 22 6.23 51.67 7.47
CA VAL A 22 7.24 50.83 6.80
C VAL A 22 7.75 49.72 7.73
N SER A 23 7.93 50.00 9.01
CA SER A 23 8.35 49.02 10.02
C SER A 23 7.30 47.92 10.20
N GLU A 24 6.03 48.29 10.32
CA GLU A 24 4.90 47.36 10.41
C GLU A 24 4.79 46.49 9.16
N ALA A 25 4.91 47.08 7.96
CA ALA A 25 4.89 46.32 6.71
C ALA A 25 6.04 45.29 6.64
N ARG A 26 7.24 45.64 7.13
CA ARG A 26 8.38 44.72 7.20
C ARG A 26 8.14 43.58 8.19
N LYS A 27 7.62 43.89 9.39
CA LYS A 27 7.26 42.88 10.41
C LYS A 27 6.20 41.93 9.87
N TYR A 28 5.13 42.46 9.29
CA TYR A 28 4.06 41.67 8.69
C TYR A 28 4.59 40.73 7.61
N ARG A 29 5.47 41.22 6.72
CA ARG A 29 6.11 40.36 5.71
C ARG A 29 6.94 39.23 6.34
N GLN A 30 7.71 39.53 7.39
CA GLN A 30 8.52 38.52 8.07
C GLN A 30 7.65 37.47 8.80
N GLU A 31 6.58 37.91 9.46
CA GLU A 31 5.61 37.04 10.12
C GLU A 31 4.91 36.13 9.10
N LYS A 32 4.44 36.69 7.99
CA LYS A 32 3.80 35.91 6.91
C LYS A 32 4.75 34.85 6.33
N LEU A 33 6.04 35.18 6.17
CA LEU A 33 7.06 34.22 5.72
C LEU A 33 7.32 33.12 6.76
N LYS A 34 7.32 33.44 8.05
CA LYS A 34 7.46 32.45 9.13
C LYS A 34 6.23 31.54 9.19
N GLN A 35 5.04 32.12 9.12
CA GLN A 35 3.79 31.39 9.14
C GLN A 35 3.70 30.43 7.96
N ALA A 36 4.02 30.87 6.74
CA ALA A 36 4.06 29.99 5.58
C ALA A 36 5.01 28.80 5.73
N LYS A 37 6.16 28.98 6.40
CA LYS A 37 7.09 27.88 6.70
C LYS A 37 6.53 26.91 7.73
N ILE A 38 5.86 27.42 8.77
CA ILE A 38 5.23 26.60 9.81
C ILE A 38 4.09 25.80 9.20
N ASP A 39 3.24 26.43 8.40
CA ASP A 39 2.10 25.79 7.75
C ASP A 39 2.57 24.68 6.80
N ALA A 40 3.60 24.94 5.99
CA ALA A 40 4.19 23.92 5.12
C ALA A 40 4.79 22.74 5.92
N ALA A 41 5.46 23.01 7.04
CA ALA A 41 5.99 21.96 7.90
C ALA A 41 4.87 21.12 8.54
N ASN A 42 3.78 21.76 8.96
CA ASN A 42 2.60 21.09 9.49
C ASN A 42 1.92 20.21 8.43
N GLU A 43 1.78 20.71 7.20
CA GLU A 43 1.20 19.95 6.09
C GLU A 43 2.06 18.72 5.74
N ILE A 44 3.39 18.86 5.71
CA ILE A 44 4.32 17.74 5.52
C ILE A 44 4.15 16.70 6.63
N ASN A 45 4.04 17.12 7.90
CA ASN A 45 3.89 16.20 9.02
C ASN A 45 2.55 15.47 8.96
N ASN A 46 1.47 16.17 8.61
CA ASN A 46 0.16 15.57 8.41
C ASN A 46 0.19 14.55 7.27
N TYR A 47 0.83 14.88 6.15
CA TYR A 47 0.99 13.96 5.03
C TYR A 47 1.82 12.72 5.38
N LYS A 48 2.87 12.88 6.18
CA LYS A 48 3.63 11.73 6.72
C LYS A 48 2.76 10.85 7.61
N ALA A 49 2.00 11.45 8.53
CA ALA A 49 1.12 10.71 9.42
C ALA A 49 0.04 9.94 8.65
N THR A 50 -0.56 10.53 7.61
CA THR A 50 -1.54 9.82 6.77
C THR A 50 -0.88 8.67 6.01
N LYS A 51 0.32 8.87 5.45
CA LYS A 51 1.07 7.80 4.77
C LYS A 51 1.52 6.67 5.69
N ASP A 52 1.95 6.99 6.91
CA ASP A 52 2.30 5.97 7.90
C ASP A 52 1.07 5.15 8.32
N ASN A 53 -0.10 5.79 8.42
CA ASN A 53 -1.36 5.09 8.70
C ASN A 53 -1.80 4.20 7.53
N GLU A 54 -1.75 4.70 6.30
CA GLU A 54 -2.03 3.91 5.09
C GLU A 54 -1.09 2.69 5.00
N LEU A 55 0.20 2.88 5.32
CA LEU A 55 1.19 1.82 5.32
C LEU A 55 0.86 0.77 6.40
N LYS A 56 0.53 1.19 7.62
CA LYS A 56 0.10 0.27 8.69
C LYS A 56 -1.16 -0.50 8.33
N GLU A 57 -2.15 0.14 7.71
CA GLU A 57 -3.36 -0.54 7.25
C GLU A 57 -3.04 -1.55 6.15
N PHE A 58 -2.14 -1.20 5.23
CA PHE A 58 -1.69 -2.11 4.19
C PHE A 58 -0.93 -3.31 4.77
N GLU A 59 -0.03 -3.08 5.72
CA GLU A 59 0.69 -4.13 6.44
C GLU A 59 -0.26 -5.04 7.23
N GLN A 60 -1.27 -4.50 7.89
CA GLN A 60 -2.28 -5.31 8.59
C GLN A 60 -3.10 -6.15 7.61
N LYS A 61 -3.55 -5.56 6.50
CA LYS A 61 -4.32 -6.29 5.47
C LYS A 61 -3.49 -7.38 4.82
N ASN A 62 -2.24 -7.09 4.44
CA ASN A 62 -1.36 -8.09 3.83
C ASN A 62 -0.83 -9.11 4.82
N GLY A 63 -0.52 -8.72 6.06
CA GLY A 63 -0.07 -9.63 7.11
C GLY A 63 -1.14 -10.65 7.50
N ASN A 64 -2.40 -10.22 7.56
CA ASN A 64 -3.53 -11.13 7.79
C ASN A 64 -3.85 -12.02 6.58
N ASN A 65 -3.40 -11.64 5.38
CA ASN A 65 -3.70 -12.37 4.16
C ASN A 65 -2.96 -13.71 4.10
N VAL A 66 -1.77 -13.83 4.71
CA VAL A 66 -0.99 -15.08 4.67
C VAL A 66 -1.74 -16.22 5.36
N ALA A 67 -2.24 -16.00 6.58
CA ALA A 67 -2.98 -17.03 7.31
C ALA A 67 -4.32 -17.39 6.64
N ALA A 68 -5.01 -16.40 6.05
CA ALA A 68 -6.24 -16.63 5.30
C ALA A 68 -5.97 -17.45 4.02
N LEU A 69 -4.94 -17.09 3.26
CA LEU A 69 -4.51 -17.81 2.06
C LEU A 69 -4.07 -19.24 2.38
N GLU A 70 -3.34 -19.45 3.48
CA GLU A 70 -2.95 -20.78 3.95
C GLU A 70 -4.18 -21.64 4.30
N SER A 71 -5.16 -21.05 5.00
CA SER A 71 -6.40 -21.77 5.35
C SER A 71 -7.21 -22.12 4.11
N GLU A 72 -7.40 -21.18 3.18
CA GLU A 72 -8.13 -21.40 1.93
C GLU A 72 -7.44 -22.47 1.08
N SER A 73 -6.12 -22.37 0.91
CA SER A 73 -5.32 -23.39 0.19
C SER A 73 -5.42 -24.76 0.87
N ALA A 74 -5.39 -24.82 2.20
CA ALA A 74 -5.52 -26.09 2.92
C ALA A 74 -6.91 -26.71 2.76
N GLU A 75 -7.97 -25.91 2.65
CA GLU A 75 -9.32 -26.39 2.35
C GLU A 75 -9.44 -26.90 0.91
N GLU A 76 -8.86 -26.21 -0.06
CA GLU A 76 -8.82 -26.65 -1.46
C GLU A 76 -8.05 -27.97 -1.61
N ILE A 77 -6.84 -28.07 -1.02
CA ILE A 77 -6.04 -29.31 -1.04
C ILE A 77 -6.81 -30.47 -0.41
N LYS A 78 -7.56 -30.24 0.68
CA LYS A 78 -8.40 -31.29 1.29
C LYS A 78 -9.50 -31.76 0.35
N LYS A 79 -10.18 -30.84 -0.34
CA LYS A 79 -11.22 -31.19 -1.33
C LYS A 79 -10.63 -32.01 -2.47
N GLU A 80 -9.51 -31.56 -3.04
CA GLU A 80 -8.81 -32.29 -4.11
C GLU A 80 -8.36 -33.68 -3.66
N LEU A 81 -7.78 -33.80 -2.46
CA LEU A 81 -7.39 -35.10 -1.90
C LEU A 81 -8.58 -36.04 -1.72
N ASP A 82 -9.73 -35.54 -1.29
CA ASP A 82 -10.94 -36.33 -1.12
C ASP A 82 -11.52 -36.77 -2.48
N GLU A 83 -11.46 -35.92 -3.50
CA GLU A 83 -11.82 -36.27 -4.88
C GLU A 83 -10.89 -37.33 -5.46
N VAL A 84 -9.57 -37.17 -5.33
CA VAL A 84 -8.57 -38.15 -5.76
C VAL A 84 -8.79 -39.50 -5.07
N LYS A 85 -9.07 -39.51 -3.76
CA LYS A 85 -9.36 -40.74 -3.02
C LYS A 85 -10.64 -41.42 -3.50
N LYS A 86 -11.69 -40.65 -3.81
CA LYS A 86 -12.95 -41.19 -4.35
C LYS A 86 -12.72 -41.81 -5.73
N LEU A 87 -12.06 -41.09 -6.63
CA LEU A 87 -11.72 -41.58 -7.97
C LEU A 87 -10.83 -42.82 -7.93
N SER A 88 -9.85 -42.85 -7.01
CA SER A 88 -8.99 -44.00 -6.80
C SER A 88 -9.82 -45.23 -6.41
N LYS A 89 -10.69 -45.12 -5.40
CA LYS A 89 -11.56 -46.22 -4.96
C LYS A 89 -12.53 -46.69 -6.05
N GLU A 90 -13.08 -45.77 -6.84
CA GLU A 90 -13.98 -46.11 -7.93
C GLU A 90 -13.28 -46.89 -9.05
N LYS A 91 -12.05 -46.52 -9.38
CA LYS A 91 -11.27 -47.15 -10.45
C LYS A 91 -10.40 -48.32 -9.99
N GLU A 92 -10.24 -48.52 -8.69
CA GLU A 92 -9.41 -49.58 -8.12
C GLU A 92 -9.80 -50.97 -8.66
N GLY A 93 -11.10 -51.30 -8.62
CA GLY A 93 -11.59 -52.59 -9.11
C GLY A 93 -11.32 -52.81 -10.61
N THR A 94 -11.59 -51.79 -11.44
CA THR A 94 -11.36 -51.89 -12.89
C THR A 94 -9.88 -52.01 -13.23
N VAL A 95 -9.00 -51.30 -12.52
CA VAL A 95 -7.55 -51.39 -12.71
C VAL A 95 -7.03 -52.76 -12.27
N VAL A 96 -7.49 -53.29 -11.14
CA VAL A 96 -7.11 -54.64 -10.67
C VAL A 96 -7.54 -55.70 -11.68
N ASP A 97 -8.78 -55.64 -12.17
CA ASP A 97 -9.29 -56.58 -13.18
C ASP A 97 -8.48 -56.53 -14.49
N LEU A 98 -8.12 -55.33 -14.95
CA LEU A 98 -7.26 -55.14 -16.12
C LEU A 98 -5.86 -55.72 -15.91
N LEU A 99 -5.24 -55.49 -14.75
CA LEU A 99 -3.92 -56.03 -14.42
C LEU A 99 -3.95 -57.56 -14.34
N VAL A 100 -4.95 -58.14 -13.68
CA VAL A 100 -5.12 -59.60 -13.59
C VAL A 100 -5.35 -60.21 -14.98
N LYS A 101 -6.19 -59.58 -15.80
CA LYS A 101 -6.44 -60.04 -17.17
C LYS A 101 -5.18 -59.99 -18.04
N ALA A 102 -4.39 -58.91 -17.94
CA ALA A 102 -3.14 -58.77 -18.67
C ALA A 102 -2.09 -59.85 -18.28
N ILE A 103 -2.07 -60.25 -17.01
CA ILE A 103 -1.14 -61.29 -16.52
C ILE A 103 -1.63 -62.71 -16.90
N THR A 104 -2.93 -62.94 -16.90
CA THR A 104 -3.52 -64.28 -17.11
C THR A 104 -3.77 -64.64 -18.57
N GLN A 105 -3.78 -63.65 -19.48
CA GLN A 105 -3.98 -63.85 -20.92
C GLN A 105 -2.68 -63.60 -21.69
N PRO A 106 -1.84 -64.63 -21.93
CA PRO A 106 -0.64 -64.45 -22.72
C PRO A 106 -1.01 -64.15 -24.17
N VAL A 107 -0.68 -62.95 -24.62
CA VAL A 107 -0.73 -62.59 -26.05
C VAL A 107 0.56 -63.12 -26.67
N SER A 108 0.45 -64.20 -27.43
CA SER A 108 1.58 -64.73 -28.20
C SER A 108 1.58 -64.07 -29.56
N GLU A 109 2.54 -63.18 -29.77
CA GLU A 109 2.83 -62.61 -31.08
C GLU A 109 4.10 -63.27 -31.62
N MET A 110 4.05 -63.67 -32.90
CA MET A 110 5.22 -64.18 -33.58
C MET A 110 6.23 -63.04 -33.71
N HIS A 111 7.46 -63.27 -33.24
CA HIS A 111 8.51 -62.26 -33.28
C HIS A 111 8.68 -61.74 -34.70
N VAL A 112 8.87 -60.43 -34.87
CA VAL A 112 8.83 -59.71 -36.17
C VAL A 112 9.81 -60.24 -37.23
N ASN A 113 10.79 -61.06 -36.81
CA ASN A 113 11.82 -61.67 -37.66
C ASN A 113 11.70 -63.20 -37.80
N ALA A 114 10.62 -63.81 -37.31
CA ALA A 114 10.40 -65.24 -37.51
C ALA A 114 9.89 -65.48 -38.94
N ALA A 115 10.74 -66.10 -39.77
CA ALA A 115 10.43 -66.63 -41.09
C ALA A 115 9.82 -68.04 -40.99
#